data_AF-A0A2V5KHZ2-F1
#
_entry.id   AF-A0A2V5KHZ2-F1
#
_cell.length_a   1.000
_cell.length_b   1.000
_cell.length_c   1.000
_cell.angle_alpha   90.00
_cell.angle_beta   90.00
_cell.angle_gamma   90.00
#
_symmetry.space_group_name_H-M   'P 1'
#
loop_
_entity.id
_entity.type
_entity.pdbx_description
1 polymer ?
#
loop_
_entity_poly.entity_id
_entity_poly.type
_entity_poly.pdbx_seq_one_letter_code
_entity_poly.pdbx_strand_id
1 'polypeptide(L)'
;MVSSNGRLDFLCNNEPEFGSYCLPAAARNCPYAYTIFPLWTALDTDIGQVGCSAWANGCGVFTSISGTAPNRIFNVEWHALLNFTSNTPQDFEVRLYENDPNQRFDVIYGNVGNAFGLNYLWVGGVQGPPGFFTEDFCQTGVSPPRTNVSRTYTFVPCGSPTPTATPTATATATFTPTATPTATATASPRERPTPRARPTPQPHPTP
;
A
#
# COMPACT_ATOMS: atom_id res chain seq x y z
N MET A 1 -17.19 8.73 4.97
CA MET A 1 -18.03 9.73 5.65
C MET A 1 -17.52 11.10 5.28
N VAL A 2 -18.36 12.13 5.46
CA VAL A 2 -17.98 13.52 5.27
C VAL A 2 -18.06 14.21 6.63
N SER A 3 -16.97 14.84 7.06
CA SER A 3 -16.86 15.59 8.31
C SER A 3 -17.18 17.08 8.07
N SER A 4 -17.91 17.70 9.00
CA SER A 4 -18.10 19.16 9.01
C SER A 4 -16.78 19.90 9.20
N ASN A 5 -15.81 19.28 9.89
CA ASN A 5 -14.46 19.80 10.11
C ASN A 5 -13.50 19.52 8.93
N GLY A 6 -14.01 19.40 7.70
CA GLY A 6 -13.17 19.39 6.49
C GLY A 6 -12.33 18.12 6.30
N ARG A 7 -12.95 16.96 6.50
CA ARG A 7 -12.34 15.63 6.23
C ARG A 7 -13.27 14.70 5.47
N LEU A 8 -12.68 13.79 4.70
CA LEU A 8 -13.33 12.65 4.06
C LEU A 8 -12.65 11.35 4.47
N ASP A 9 -13.21 10.58 5.40
CA ASP A 9 -12.67 9.24 5.69
C ASP A 9 -13.41 8.16 4.92
N PHE A 10 -12.66 7.30 4.25
CA PHE A 10 -13.20 6.20 3.45
C PHE A 10 -13.23 4.88 4.20
N LEU A 11 -12.58 4.78 5.36
CA LEU A 11 -12.51 3.55 6.14
C LEU A 11 -13.62 3.41 7.19
N CYS A 12 -13.79 4.39 8.08
CA CYS A 12 -14.59 4.23 9.31
C CYS A 12 -14.82 5.56 10.02
N ASN A 13 -15.88 5.66 10.83
CA ASN A 13 -16.30 6.89 11.50
C ASN A 13 -15.34 7.39 12.59
N ASN A 14 -14.69 8.54 12.36
CA ASN A 14 -13.83 9.21 13.34
C ASN A 14 -14.50 10.38 14.08
N GLU A 15 -15.76 10.69 13.79
CA GLU A 15 -16.54 11.71 14.51
C GLU A 15 -17.16 11.20 15.83
N PRO A 16 -17.43 12.08 16.82
CA PRO A 16 -17.13 13.53 16.83
C PRO A 16 -15.68 13.80 17.20
N GLU A 17 -14.91 14.47 16.35
CA GLU A 17 -13.53 14.91 16.62
C GLU A 17 -13.48 16.43 16.82
N PHE A 18 -12.83 16.84 17.91
CA PHE A 18 -12.82 18.22 18.39
C PHE A 18 -11.50 18.94 18.07
N GLY A 19 -10.48 18.20 17.62
CA GLY A 19 -9.18 18.74 17.25
C GLY A 19 -8.80 18.45 15.80
N SER A 20 -7.63 18.96 15.44
CA SER A 20 -6.91 18.61 14.23
C SER A 20 -5.49 18.23 14.62
N TYR A 21 -4.84 17.38 13.82
CA TYR A 21 -3.49 16.90 14.10
C TYR A 21 -2.69 16.79 12.80
N CYS A 22 -1.40 17.09 12.85
CA CYS A 22 -0.50 16.87 11.72
C CYS A 22 -0.54 15.43 11.23
N LEU A 23 -0.29 15.25 9.94
CA LEU A 23 -0.21 13.94 9.31
C LEU A 23 1.18 13.32 9.53
N PRO A 24 1.28 12.00 9.77
CA PRO A 24 0.17 11.08 9.85
C PRO A 24 -0.59 11.24 11.18
N ALA A 25 -1.91 11.44 11.10
CA ALA A 25 -2.76 11.54 12.26
C ALA A 25 -2.86 10.17 12.93
N ALA A 26 -2.62 10.14 14.24
CA ALA A 26 -2.74 8.94 15.04
C ALA A 26 -4.18 8.41 15.02
N ALA A 27 -4.33 7.08 15.09
CA ALA A 27 -5.64 6.46 15.13
C ALA A 27 -6.46 6.95 16.34
N ARG A 28 -7.77 7.08 16.12
CA ARG A 28 -8.72 7.51 17.16
C ARG A 28 -9.76 6.42 17.41
N ASN A 29 -11.00 6.62 16.98
CA ASN A 29 -12.01 5.56 16.94
C ASN A 29 -11.54 4.43 16.01
N CYS A 30 -10.84 4.82 14.95
CA CYS A 30 -10.15 3.93 14.04
C CYS A 30 -8.98 4.67 13.35
N PRO A 31 -8.14 3.97 12.58
CA PRO A 31 -7.07 4.62 11.83
C PRO A 31 -7.62 5.64 10.82
N TYR A 32 -6.97 6.79 10.68
CA TYR A 32 -7.22 7.75 9.58
C TYR A 32 -6.65 7.25 8.23
N ALA A 33 -6.65 5.93 8.01
CA ALA A 33 -6.19 5.36 6.76
C ALA A 33 -7.26 5.57 5.68
N TYR A 34 -6.81 5.96 4.48
CA TYR A 34 -7.69 6.37 3.38
C TYR A 34 -8.57 7.56 3.78
N THR A 35 -7.93 8.65 4.21
CA THR A 35 -8.58 9.90 4.57
C THR A 35 -8.01 11.05 3.75
N ILE A 36 -8.90 11.87 3.16
CA ILE A 36 -8.54 13.15 2.56
C ILE A 36 -8.81 14.26 3.58
N PHE A 37 -7.82 15.12 3.79
CA PHE A 37 -7.88 16.29 4.65
C PHE A 37 -7.79 17.54 3.77
N PRO A 38 -8.88 17.94 3.08
CA PRO A 38 -8.85 19.14 2.25
C PRO A 38 -8.54 20.39 3.08
N LEU A 39 -9.18 20.55 4.23
CA LEU A 39 -8.92 21.62 5.18
C LEU A 39 -9.42 21.20 6.56
N TRP A 40 -8.61 20.43 7.29
CA TRP A 40 -8.98 19.98 8.61
C TRP A 40 -8.61 21.03 9.66
N THR A 41 -9.65 21.63 10.23
CA THR A 41 -9.61 22.62 11.31
C THR A 41 -10.97 22.62 12.02
N ALA A 42 -11.15 23.48 13.03
CA ALA A 42 -12.44 23.69 13.68
C ALA A 42 -13.35 24.55 12.80
N LEU A 43 -14.33 23.91 12.16
CA LEU A 43 -15.29 24.53 11.25
C LEU A 43 -16.71 24.46 11.82
N ASP A 44 -17.54 25.41 11.40
CA ASP A 44 -18.97 25.46 11.64
C ASP A 44 -19.71 25.48 10.31
N THR A 45 -20.62 24.53 10.12
CA THR A 45 -21.47 24.40 8.93
C THR A 45 -22.94 24.68 9.23
N ASP A 46 -23.25 25.16 10.43
CA ASP A 46 -24.62 25.44 10.85
C ASP A 46 -25.24 26.58 10.05
N ILE A 47 -26.54 26.44 9.79
CA ILE A 47 -27.31 27.43 9.04
C ILE A 47 -27.60 28.67 9.90
N GLY A 48 -27.72 29.83 9.26
CA GLY A 48 -28.18 31.07 9.91
C GLY A 48 -27.09 31.94 10.54
N GLN A 49 -25.81 31.55 10.46
CA GLN A 49 -24.71 32.44 10.80
C GLN A 49 -24.60 33.58 9.78
N VAL A 50 -24.15 34.77 10.23
CA VAL A 50 -24.08 35.98 9.39
C VAL A 50 -23.24 35.74 8.13
N GLY A 51 -22.09 35.09 8.29
CA GLY A 51 -21.16 34.77 7.21
C GLY A 51 -21.70 33.77 6.19
N CYS A 52 -22.72 32.98 6.53
CA CYS A 52 -23.34 32.05 5.58
C CYS A 52 -24.02 32.77 4.42
N SER A 53 -24.40 34.04 4.60
CA SER A 53 -24.98 34.85 3.54
C SER A 53 -24.03 35.15 2.38
N ALA A 54 -22.74 34.82 2.51
CA ALA A 54 -21.77 34.88 1.43
C ALA A 54 -22.09 33.90 0.29
N TRP A 55 -22.84 32.83 0.57
CA TRP A 55 -23.26 31.84 -0.42
C TRP A 55 -24.78 31.79 -0.53
N ALA A 56 -25.30 31.69 -1.76
CA ALA A 56 -26.74 31.69 -2.01
C ALA A 56 -27.47 30.49 -1.37
N ASN A 57 -26.77 29.36 -1.23
CA ASN A 57 -27.23 28.13 -0.57
C ASN A 57 -26.92 28.09 0.94
N GLY A 58 -26.29 29.13 1.51
CA GLY A 58 -25.88 29.16 2.91
C GLY A 58 -24.68 28.26 3.23
N CYS A 59 -24.41 28.11 4.53
CA CYS A 59 -23.41 27.17 5.02
C CYS A 59 -23.90 25.73 4.92
N GLY A 60 -22.96 24.80 4.82
CA GLY A 60 -23.23 23.38 4.74
C GLY A 60 -22.11 22.61 4.07
N VAL A 61 -22.33 21.30 3.95
CA VAL A 61 -21.53 20.44 3.08
C VAL A 61 -22.40 19.93 1.95
N PHE A 62 -22.03 20.27 0.73
CA PHE A 62 -22.80 20.02 -0.47
C PHE A 62 -22.11 18.97 -1.32
N THR A 63 -22.91 18.21 -2.07
CA THR A 63 -22.39 17.26 -3.04
C THR A 63 -23.06 17.48 -4.38
N SER A 64 -22.29 17.31 -5.45
CA SER A 64 -22.83 17.37 -6.81
C SER A 64 -22.11 16.38 -7.72
N ILE A 65 -22.74 16.04 -8.84
CA ILE A 65 -22.11 15.29 -9.91
C ILE A 65 -22.13 16.17 -11.15
N SER A 66 -20.98 16.28 -11.80
CA SER A 66 -20.86 16.90 -13.12
C SER A 66 -20.37 15.89 -14.15
N GLY A 67 -20.68 16.15 -15.42
CA GLY A 67 -20.36 15.25 -16.52
C GLY A 67 -21.31 14.04 -16.62
N THR A 68 -20.90 13.06 -17.42
CA THR A 68 -21.66 11.85 -17.71
C THR A 68 -20.75 10.64 -17.65
N ALA A 69 -21.31 9.46 -17.33
CA ALA A 69 -20.53 8.23 -17.33
C ALA A 69 -19.90 8.00 -18.72
N PRO A 70 -18.67 7.46 -18.80
CA PRO A 70 -17.83 6.97 -17.70
C PRO A 70 -16.88 8.03 -17.07
N ASN A 71 -17.10 9.33 -17.30
CA ASN A 71 -16.19 10.41 -16.90
C ASN A 71 -16.91 11.44 -15.99
N ARG A 72 -17.62 10.97 -14.97
CA ARG A 72 -18.27 11.85 -13.98
C ARG A 72 -17.23 12.43 -13.01
N ILE A 73 -17.54 13.59 -12.47
CA ILE A 73 -16.82 14.16 -11.33
C ILE A 73 -17.80 14.25 -10.17
N PHE A 74 -17.44 13.64 -9.04
CA PHE A 74 -18.17 13.81 -7.77
C PHE A 74 -17.49 14.91 -6.96
N ASN A 75 -18.23 15.99 -6.73
CA ASN A 75 -17.76 17.15 -6.00
C ASN A 75 -18.32 17.11 -4.57
N VAL A 76 -17.47 17.45 -3.61
CA VAL A 76 -17.87 17.68 -2.21
C VAL A 76 -17.37 19.06 -1.83
N GLU A 77 -18.29 19.97 -1.49
CA GLU A 77 -18.00 21.39 -1.26
C GLU A 77 -18.40 21.77 0.15
N TRP A 78 -17.53 22.49 0.85
CA TRP A 78 -17.79 23.06 2.17
C TRP A 78 -17.98 24.55 2.03
N HIS A 79 -19.16 25.00 2.43
CA HIS A 79 -19.39 26.39 2.82
C HIS A 79 -19.43 26.41 4.34
N ALA A 80 -18.29 26.70 4.96
CA ALA A 80 -18.17 26.69 6.41
C ALA A 80 -17.71 28.06 6.92
N LEU A 81 -17.88 28.29 8.20
CA LEU A 81 -17.21 29.37 8.93
C LEU A 81 -16.14 28.76 9.83
N LEU A 82 -15.10 29.52 10.18
CA LEU A 82 -14.26 29.12 11.30
C LEU A 82 -15.10 29.14 12.58
N ASN A 83 -15.02 28.04 13.33
CA ASN A 83 -15.74 27.91 14.60
C ASN A 83 -15.36 29.06 15.56
N PHE A 84 -16.29 29.50 16.42
CA PHE A 84 -16.17 30.70 17.27
C PHE A 84 -16.13 32.03 16.51
N THR A 85 -16.38 32.03 15.19
CA THR A 85 -16.59 33.24 14.41
C THR A 85 -17.93 33.14 13.69
N SER A 86 -18.62 34.27 13.52
CA SER A 86 -19.89 34.32 12.79
C SER A 86 -19.73 34.81 11.36
N ASN A 87 -18.51 35.14 10.91
CA ASN A 87 -18.28 35.82 9.64
C ASN A 87 -16.92 35.52 8.97
N THR A 88 -16.22 34.44 9.34
CA THR A 88 -14.95 34.06 8.70
C THR A 88 -15.15 32.87 7.75
N PRO A 89 -15.47 33.10 6.46
CA PRO A 89 -15.82 32.06 5.51
C PRO A 89 -14.64 31.14 5.19
N GLN A 90 -14.95 29.86 4.98
CA GLN A 90 -14.06 28.78 4.59
C GLN A 90 -14.73 28.04 3.43
N ASP A 91 -14.26 28.33 2.22
CA ASP A 91 -14.78 27.81 0.96
C ASP A 91 -13.75 26.88 0.33
N PHE A 92 -14.08 25.59 0.24
CA PHE A 92 -13.21 24.61 -0.37
C PHE A 92 -13.98 23.40 -0.89
N GLU A 93 -13.40 22.74 -1.90
CA GLU A 93 -14.03 21.66 -2.65
C GLU A 93 -13.06 20.48 -2.84
N VAL A 94 -13.56 19.25 -2.76
CA VAL A 94 -12.87 18.05 -3.22
C VAL A 94 -13.56 17.54 -4.48
N ARG A 95 -12.77 17.25 -5.52
CA ARG A 95 -13.25 16.64 -6.77
C ARG A 95 -12.67 15.25 -6.95
N LEU A 96 -13.54 14.24 -6.99
CA LEU A 96 -13.20 12.86 -7.27
C LEU A 96 -13.57 12.52 -8.71
N TYR A 97 -12.61 12.01 -9.48
CA TYR A 97 -12.77 11.76 -10.91
C TYR A 97 -13.05 10.28 -11.17
N GLU A 98 -14.17 10.00 -11.85
CA GLU A 98 -14.50 8.66 -12.31
C GLU A 98 -13.57 8.25 -13.46
N ASN A 99 -12.93 7.09 -13.35
CA ASN A 99 -12.08 6.48 -14.37
C ASN A 99 -10.92 7.35 -14.89
N ASP A 100 -10.47 8.36 -14.13
CA ASP A 100 -9.28 9.12 -14.53
C ASP A 100 -8.05 8.21 -14.55
N PRO A 101 -7.28 8.19 -15.65
CA PRO A 101 -6.15 7.28 -15.81
C PRO A 101 -5.01 7.53 -14.81
N ASN A 102 -4.93 8.73 -14.22
CA ASN A 102 -3.93 9.07 -13.21
C ASN A 102 -4.42 8.77 -11.77
N GLN A 103 -5.62 8.20 -11.61
CA GLN A 103 -6.25 7.93 -10.33
C GLN A 103 -6.18 9.16 -9.40
N ARG A 104 -6.62 10.30 -9.94
CA ARG A 104 -6.46 11.60 -9.31
C ARG A 104 -7.70 12.04 -8.52
N PHE A 105 -7.46 12.94 -7.59
CA PHE A 105 -8.47 13.84 -7.05
C PHE A 105 -7.87 15.22 -6.86
N ASP A 106 -8.72 16.24 -6.82
CA ASP A 106 -8.29 17.61 -6.57
C ASP A 106 -8.90 18.13 -5.27
N VAL A 107 -8.15 18.99 -4.59
CA VAL A 107 -8.63 19.87 -3.52
C VAL A 107 -8.53 21.30 -4.02
N ILE A 108 -9.63 22.04 -4.02
CA ILE A 108 -9.72 23.41 -4.49
C ILE A 108 -10.03 24.29 -3.28
N TYR A 109 -9.24 25.34 -3.10
CA TYR A 109 -9.43 26.33 -2.06
C TYR A 109 -9.95 27.60 -2.74
N GLY A 110 -11.20 27.95 -2.45
CA GLY A 110 -11.78 29.24 -2.83
C GLY A 110 -11.36 30.33 -1.85
N ASN A 111 -12.36 31.01 -1.30
CA ASN A 111 -12.14 31.98 -0.24
C ASN A 111 -11.93 31.29 1.11
N VAL A 112 -10.71 31.35 1.64
CA VAL A 112 -10.37 30.83 2.96
C VAL A 112 -9.95 32.01 3.83
N GLY A 113 -10.86 32.43 4.70
CA GLY A 113 -10.73 33.64 5.51
C GLY A 113 -9.77 33.48 6.70
N ASN A 114 -9.23 34.60 7.16
CA ASN A 114 -8.39 34.71 8.35
C ASN A 114 -9.24 35.08 9.58
N ALA A 115 -8.99 34.42 10.71
CA ALA A 115 -9.60 34.80 11.99
C ALA A 115 -8.66 35.69 12.81
N PHE A 116 -9.07 36.94 13.04
CA PHE A 116 -8.32 37.83 13.91
C PHE A 116 -8.45 37.40 15.38
N GLY A 117 -7.31 37.19 16.05
CA GLY A 117 -7.26 36.95 17.50
C GLY A 117 -7.52 35.51 17.97
N LEU A 118 -7.72 34.56 17.05
CA LEU A 118 -7.88 33.13 17.35
C LEU A 118 -6.84 32.31 16.59
N ASN A 119 -6.20 31.36 17.27
CA ASN A 119 -5.24 30.45 16.67
C ASN A 119 -5.90 29.11 16.37
N TYR A 120 -5.74 28.65 15.13
CA TYR A 120 -6.20 27.32 14.70
C TYR A 120 -5.01 26.49 14.24
N LEU A 121 -5.14 25.17 14.32
CA LEU A 121 -4.27 24.26 13.59
C LEU A 121 -4.89 23.98 12.23
N TRP A 122 -4.18 24.37 11.17
CA TRP A 122 -4.55 24.14 9.80
C TRP A 122 -3.86 22.88 9.31
N VAL A 123 -4.62 21.88 8.89
CA VAL A 123 -4.08 20.62 8.37
C VAL A 123 -4.63 20.37 6.97
N GLY A 124 -3.72 20.11 6.02
CA GLY A 124 -4.06 19.81 4.64
C GLY A 124 -3.21 18.66 4.12
N GLY A 125 -3.82 17.70 3.44
CA GLY A 125 -3.12 16.54 2.94
C GLY A 125 -4.00 15.32 2.68
N VAL A 126 -3.34 14.17 2.57
CA VAL A 126 -3.98 12.86 2.42
C VAL A 126 -3.21 11.81 3.19
N GLN A 127 -3.92 10.88 3.82
CA GLN A 127 -3.34 9.73 4.50
C GLN A 127 -3.90 8.44 3.89
N GLY A 128 -3.00 7.59 3.41
CA GLY A 128 -3.28 6.26 2.90
C GLY A 128 -3.08 5.18 3.97
N PRO A 129 -2.67 3.96 3.59
CA PRO A 129 -2.26 2.93 4.52
C PRO A 129 -1.10 3.38 5.43
N PRO A 130 -0.80 2.67 6.53
CA PRO A 130 0.33 2.97 7.40
C PRO A 130 1.63 3.19 6.62
N GLY A 131 2.29 4.33 6.84
CA GLY A 131 3.51 4.73 6.14
C GLY A 131 3.31 5.53 4.86
N PHE A 132 2.07 5.75 4.40
CA PHE A 132 1.74 6.52 3.20
C PHE A 132 0.91 7.75 3.54
N PHE A 133 1.51 8.93 3.44
CA PHE A 133 0.79 10.18 3.57
C PHE A 133 1.47 11.28 2.77
N THR A 134 0.75 12.35 2.50
CA THR A 134 1.28 13.63 2.02
C THR A 134 0.70 14.71 2.91
N GLU A 135 1.58 15.45 3.60
CA GLU A 135 1.20 16.65 4.34
C GLU A 135 1.58 17.87 3.51
N ASP A 136 0.58 18.64 3.08
CA ASP A 136 0.81 19.88 2.35
C ASP A 136 1.00 21.07 3.29
N PHE A 137 0.36 21.02 4.45
CA PHE A 137 0.57 21.95 5.55
C PHE A 137 0.07 21.34 6.86
N CYS A 138 0.83 21.58 7.93
CA CYS A 138 0.36 21.49 9.30
C CYS A 138 0.92 22.67 10.07
N GLN A 139 0.12 23.72 10.25
CA GLN A 139 0.60 24.99 10.77
C GLN A 139 -0.42 25.58 11.74
N THR A 140 0.08 26.14 12.85
CA THR A 140 -0.73 26.95 13.75
C THR A 140 -0.69 28.40 13.31
N GLY A 141 -1.83 29.09 13.36
CA GLY A 141 -1.86 30.52 13.11
C GLY A 141 -3.26 31.08 12.87
N VAL A 142 -3.29 32.39 12.65
CA VAL A 142 -4.50 33.17 12.35
C VAL A 142 -4.89 33.11 10.87
N SER A 143 -3.90 32.93 9.98
CA SER A 143 -4.09 32.91 8.53
C SER A 143 -4.05 31.49 7.96
N PRO A 144 -4.99 31.13 7.07
CA PRO A 144 -4.97 29.84 6.39
C PRO A 144 -3.80 29.75 5.38
N PRO A 145 -3.19 28.56 5.19
CA PRO A 145 -2.05 28.40 4.29
C PRO A 145 -2.39 28.47 2.80
N ARG A 146 -3.66 28.28 2.41
CA ARG A 146 -4.11 28.22 1.00
C ARG A 146 -5.44 28.92 0.81
N THR A 147 -5.50 29.81 -0.18
CA THR A 147 -6.73 30.45 -0.69
C THR A 147 -6.55 30.74 -2.18
N ASN A 148 -7.63 30.64 -2.96
CA ASN A 148 -7.64 30.85 -4.41
C ASN A 148 -6.60 29.99 -5.16
N VAL A 149 -6.44 28.74 -4.75
CA VAL A 149 -5.47 27.78 -5.32
C VAL A 149 -6.07 26.38 -5.36
N SER A 150 -5.51 25.50 -6.17
CA SER A 150 -5.85 24.07 -6.17
C SER A 150 -4.63 23.20 -5.90
N ARG A 151 -4.89 21.97 -5.45
CA ARG A 151 -3.93 20.92 -5.24
C ARG A 151 -4.44 19.63 -5.87
N THR A 152 -3.65 19.07 -6.77
CA THR A 152 -3.92 17.77 -7.38
C THR A 152 -3.13 16.69 -6.65
N TYR A 153 -3.82 15.61 -6.29
CA TYR A 153 -3.23 14.39 -5.78
C TYR A 153 -3.39 13.30 -6.82
N THR A 154 -2.30 12.64 -7.15
CA THR A 154 -2.27 11.50 -8.07
C THR A 154 -1.69 10.30 -7.35
N PHE A 155 -2.17 9.10 -7.67
CA PHE A 155 -1.49 7.90 -7.22
C PHE A 155 -0.15 7.76 -7.95
N VAL A 156 0.95 7.80 -7.20
CA VAL A 156 2.27 7.44 -7.72
C VAL A 156 2.58 6.03 -7.23
N PRO A 157 2.52 4.99 -8.08
CA PRO A 157 2.93 3.67 -7.68
C PRO A 157 4.40 3.70 -7.25
N CYS A 158 4.69 3.18 -6.06
CA CYS A 158 6.08 2.92 -5.69
C CYS A 158 6.69 1.97 -6.73
N GLY A 159 7.92 2.25 -7.18
CA GLY A 159 8.65 1.32 -8.03
C GLY A 159 8.75 -0.03 -7.33
N SER A 160 8.11 -1.06 -7.88
CA SER A 160 8.30 -2.43 -7.39
C SER A 160 9.75 -2.82 -7.64
N PRO A 161 10.50 -3.35 -6.65
CA PRO A 161 11.81 -3.91 -6.92
C PRO A 161 11.62 -4.98 -7.98
N THR A 162 12.26 -4.81 -9.14
CA THR A 162 12.25 -5.85 -10.17
C THR A 162 12.90 -7.08 -9.55
N PRO A 163 12.24 -8.25 -9.51
CA PRO A 163 12.86 -9.45 -8.99
C PRO A 163 14.15 -9.70 -9.79
N THR A 164 15.29 -9.62 -9.10
CA THR A 164 16.57 -9.99 -9.70
C THR A 164 16.51 -11.49 -9.96
N ALA A 165 16.76 -11.92 -11.19
CA ALA A 165 16.81 -13.34 -11.52
C ALA A 165 17.86 -14.02 -10.63
N THR A 166 17.42 -14.79 -9.64
CA THR A 166 18.31 -15.65 -8.85
C THR A 166 18.86 -16.72 -9.78
N PRO A 167 20.18 -16.90 -9.91
CA PRO A 167 20.73 -17.97 -10.74
C PRO A 167 20.25 -19.32 -10.20
N THR A 168 19.50 -20.05 -11.01
CA THR A 168 19.06 -21.42 -10.69
C THR A 168 20.29 -22.32 -10.63
N ALA A 169 20.49 -23.01 -9.49
CA ALA A 169 21.55 -24.01 -9.37
C ALA A 169 21.34 -25.09 -10.44
N THR A 170 22.29 -25.18 -11.38
CA THR A 170 22.28 -26.24 -12.40
C THR A 170 22.69 -27.55 -11.73
N ALA A 171 21.87 -28.59 -11.86
CA ALA A 171 22.19 -29.91 -11.34
C ALA A 171 23.53 -30.39 -11.92
N THR A 172 24.53 -30.57 -11.06
CA THR A 172 25.82 -31.15 -11.45
C THR A 172 25.61 -32.66 -11.61
N ALA A 173 26.01 -33.22 -12.74
CA ALA A 173 25.91 -34.66 -12.97
C ALA A 173 26.78 -35.41 -11.95
N THR A 174 26.13 -36.13 -11.03
CA THR A 174 26.82 -37.03 -10.10
C THR A 174 27.27 -38.26 -10.89
N PHE A 175 28.59 -38.49 -10.96
CA PHE A 175 29.14 -39.73 -11.50
C PHE A 175 28.71 -40.91 -10.62
N THR A 176 27.84 -41.76 -11.15
CA THR A 176 27.52 -43.05 -10.53
C THR A 176 28.60 -44.06 -10.93
N PRO A 177 29.48 -44.52 -10.02
CA PRO A 177 30.47 -45.54 -10.38
C PRO A 177 29.75 -46.84 -10.74
N THR A 178 29.97 -47.33 -11.96
CA THR A 178 29.47 -48.63 -12.41
C THR A 178 30.22 -49.74 -11.68
N ALA A 179 29.49 -50.70 -11.10
CA ALA A 179 30.09 -51.86 -10.45
C ALA A 179 30.98 -52.63 -11.44
N THR A 180 32.27 -52.73 -11.13
CA THR A 180 33.21 -53.55 -11.90
C THR A 180 32.90 -55.03 -11.63
N PRO A 181 32.74 -55.89 -12.64
CA PRO A 181 32.51 -57.32 -12.42
C PRO A 181 33.72 -57.94 -11.72
N THR A 182 33.51 -58.45 -10.51
CA THR A 182 34.50 -59.23 -9.76
C THR A 182 34.82 -60.52 -10.50
N ALA A 183 36.10 -60.79 -10.75
CA ALA A 183 36.54 -62.02 -11.41
C ALA A 183 36.15 -63.25 -10.58
N THR A 184 35.39 -64.16 -11.19
CA THR A 184 35.04 -65.46 -10.61
C THR A 184 36.30 -66.31 -10.47
N ALA A 185 36.58 -66.82 -9.26
CA ALA A 185 37.68 -67.73 -9.02
C ALA A 185 37.50 -69.01 -9.86
N THR A 186 38.46 -69.28 -10.75
CA THR A 186 38.51 -70.51 -11.54
C THR A 186 39.00 -71.64 -10.65
N ALA A 187 38.24 -72.75 -10.61
CA ALA A 187 38.63 -73.93 -9.83
C ALA A 187 39.95 -74.51 -10.32
N SER A 188 40.86 -74.79 -9.39
CA SER A 188 42.18 -75.37 -9.65
C SER A 188 42.03 -76.77 -10.30
N PRO A 189 42.86 -77.13 -11.30
CA PRO A 189 42.83 -78.46 -11.91
C PRO A 189 43.12 -79.56 -10.89
N ARG A 190 42.25 -80.56 -10.84
CA ARG A 190 42.46 -81.79 -10.06
C ARG A 190 43.63 -82.58 -10.64
N GLU A 191 44.66 -82.85 -9.84
CA GLU A 191 45.77 -83.68 -10.29
C GLU A 191 45.31 -85.09 -10.66
N ARG A 192 45.76 -85.53 -11.84
CA ARG A 192 45.51 -86.84 -12.42
C ARG A 192 46.47 -87.85 -11.80
N PRO A 193 45.99 -88.97 -11.23
CA PRO A 193 46.88 -89.98 -10.64
C PRO A 193 47.78 -90.60 -11.71
N THR A 194 49.06 -90.71 -11.36
CA THR A 194 50.14 -91.26 -12.19
C THR A 194 49.93 -92.75 -12.46
N PRO A 195 50.03 -93.24 -13.70
CA PRO A 195 49.94 -94.67 -13.99
C PRO A 195 51.12 -95.43 -13.36
N ARG A 196 50.84 -96.44 -12.54
CA ARG A 196 51.85 -97.33 -11.97
C ARG A 196 52.37 -98.27 -13.06
N ALA A 197 53.69 -98.28 -13.26
CA ALA A 197 54.35 -99.20 -14.19
C ALA A 197 54.19 -100.66 -13.72
N ARG A 198 53.89 -101.55 -14.68
CA ARG A 198 53.71 -103.00 -14.52
C ARG A 198 55.09 -103.68 -14.40
N PRO A 199 55.42 -104.33 -13.27
CA PRO A 199 56.63 -105.15 -13.20
C PRO A 199 56.40 -106.52 -13.86
N THR A 200 57.42 -106.91 -14.61
CA THR A 200 57.59 -108.06 -15.50
C THR A 200 57.49 -109.41 -14.75
N PRO A 201 56.94 -110.49 -15.35
CA PRO A 201 56.95 -111.81 -14.73
C PRO A 201 58.34 -112.43 -14.79
N GLN A 202 58.72 -113.16 -13.73
CA GLN A 202 59.95 -113.96 -13.69
C GLN A 202 59.71 -115.30 -12.95
N PRO A 203 60.55 -116.33 -13.18
CA PRO A 203 60.13 -117.56 -13.83
C PRO A 203 59.92 -118.74 -12.88
N HIS A 204 59.26 -119.76 -13.43
CA HIS A 204 59.03 -121.08 -12.84
C HIS A 204 60.33 -121.91 -12.73
N PRO A 205 60.53 -122.62 -11.61
CA PRO A 205 61.12 -123.95 -11.66
C PRO A 205 60.35 -125.00 -10.81
N THR A 206 60.07 -126.13 -11.46
CA THR A 206 59.77 -127.48 -10.94
C THR A 206 61.05 -128.16 -10.41
N PRO A 207 61.03 -129.32 -9.72
CA PRO A 207 59.98 -130.36 -9.59
C PRO A 207 59.27 -130.45 -8.23
#